data_AF-A0A944YT96-F1
#
_entry.id   AF-A0A944YT96-F1
#
_cell.length_a   1.000
_cell.length_b   1.000
_cell.length_c   1.000
_cell.angle_alpha   90.00
_cell.angle_beta   90.00
_cell.angle_gamma   90.00
#
_symmetry.space_group_name_H-M   'P 1'
#
loop_
_entity.id
_entity.type
_entity.pdbx_description
1 polymer ?
#
loop_
_entity_poly.entity_id
_entity_poly.type
_entity_poly.pdbx_seq_one_letter_code
_entity_poly.pdbx_strand_id
1 'polypeptide(L)'
;MFLHRISKLKERLVDSGIDIALITDDDSVYYYSGYYDYLHMDFGRPTLLVVVAKGESVLITPTMEKDLAESSAVVDRIELWNDGMGNEWREALPGLLGTTARIGIEPDLTPPAVRAYVNLIVDSKRYCDVTPIISDMRMI
;
A
#
# COMPACT_ATOMS: atom_id res chain seq x y z
N MET A 1 7.42 15.61 -7.38
CA MET A 1 7.01 15.65 -5.96
C MET A 1 6.77 14.26 -5.41
N PHE A 2 5.80 13.50 -5.94
CA PHE A 2 5.48 12.13 -5.49
C PHE A 2 6.64 11.12 -5.62
N LEU A 3 7.34 11.08 -6.76
CA LEU A 3 8.54 10.25 -6.93
C LEU A 3 9.60 10.50 -5.84
N HIS A 4 9.80 11.76 -5.44
CA HIS A 4 10.74 12.10 -4.38
C HIS A 4 10.29 11.56 -3.03
N ARG A 5 8.98 11.67 -2.71
CA ARG A 5 8.40 11.14 -1.47
C ARG A 5 8.51 9.62 -1.40
N ILE A 6 8.17 8.89 -2.48
CA ILE A 6 8.35 7.44 -2.53
C ILE A 6 9.82 7.06 -2.41
N SER A 7 10.73 7.77 -3.09
CA SER A 7 12.18 7.52 -2.94
C SER A 7 12.64 7.70 -1.49
N LYS A 8 12.20 8.76 -0.82
CA LYS A 8 12.51 9.01 0.59
C LYS A 8 11.90 7.96 1.51
N LEU A 9 10.67 7.51 1.24
CA LEU A 9 10.06 6.43 2.00
C LEU A 9 10.88 5.15 1.86
N LYS A 10 11.28 4.77 0.63
CA LYS A 10 12.15 3.61 0.38
C LYS A 10 13.45 3.69 1.19
N GLU A 11 14.12 4.85 1.21
CA GLU A 11 15.32 5.09 2.05
C GLU A 11 15.03 4.85 3.55
N ARG A 12 13.96 5.46 4.09
CA ARG A 12 13.57 5.30 5.50
C ARG A 12 13.21 3.88 5.88
N LEU A 13 12.57 3.13 4.99
CA LEU A 13 12.25 1.71 5.19
C LEU A 13 13.53 0.87 5.29
N VAL A 14 14.50 1.10 4.39
CA VAL A 14 15.82 0.43 4.47
C VAL A 14 16.52 0.74 5.78
N ASP A 15 16.59 2.01 6.19
CA ASP A 15 17.23 2.43 7.45
C ASP A 15 16.58 1.81 8.69
N SER A 16 15.27 1.56 8.61
CA SER A 16 14.47 0.98 9.71
C SER A 16 14.42 -0.55 9.67
N GLY A 17 15.06 -1.17 8.67
CA GLY A 17 15.01 -2.62 8.45
C GLY A 17 13.60 -3.14 8.19
N ILE A 18 12.79 -2.36 7.46
CA ILE A 18 11.45 -2.72 6.97
C ILE A 18 11.58 -2.98 5.47
N ASP A 19 11.10 -4.14 5.01
CA ASP A 19 11.25 -4.53 3.60
C ASP A 19 10.14 -3.98 2.72
N ILE A 20 8.92 -3.90 3.27
CA ILE A 20 7.71 -3.50 2.54
C ILE A 20 6.85 -2.61 3.43
N ALA A 21 6.37 -1.49 2.91
CA ALA A 21 5.23 -0.76 3.50
C ALA A 21 3.95 -1.10 2.73
N LEU A 22 2.94 -1.58 3.45
CA LEU A 22 1.57 -1.74 2.94
C LEU A 22 0.73 -0.59 3.49
N ILE A 23 0.47 0.39 2.62
CA ILE A 23 -0.23 1.63 2.92
C ILE A 23 -1.65 1.53 2.39
N THR A 24 -2.60 1.87 3.25
CA THR A 24 -4.05 1.70 2.98
C THR A 24 -4.89 2.86 3.47
N ASP A 25 -4.28 3.78 4.23
CA ASP A 25 -4.89 5.06 4.57
C ASP A 25 -4.93 5.93 3.32
N ASP A 26 -6.08 6.49 3.00
CA ASP A 26 -6.29 7.26 1.75
C ASP A 26 -5.37 8.48 1.66
N ASP A 27 -5.17 9.12 2.80
CA ASP A 27 -4.33 10.29 2.97
C ASP A 27 -2.85 9.95 2.70
N SER A 28 -2.36 8.82 3.22
CA SER A 28 -1.02 8.31 2.96
C SER A 28 -0.87 7.79 1.52
N VAL A 29 -1.87 7.11 0.95
CA VAL A 29 -1.89 6.71 -0.47
C VAL A 29 -1.72 7.94 -1.36
N TYR A 30 -2.52 8.98 -1.13
CA TYR A 30 -2.41 10.25 -1.86
C TYR A 30 -1.04 10.91 -1.66
N TYR A 31 -0.55 10.99 -0.42
CA TYR A 31 0.72 11.66 -0.12
C TYR A 31 1.88 11.08 -0.93
N TYR A 32 1.93 9.75 -1.10
CA TYR A 32 3.01 9.06 -1.80
C TYR A 32 2.78 8.89 -3.31
N SER A 33 1.55 8.62 -3.74
CA SER A 33 1.25 8.28 -5.14
C SER A 33 0.59 9.41 -5.92
N GLY A 34 0.00 10.41 -5.26
CA GLY A 34 -0.82 11.42 -5.91
C GLY A 34 -2.18 10.90 -6.39
N TYR A 35 -2.52 9.65 -6.10
CA TYR A 35 -3.80 9.03 -6.44
C TYR A 35 -4.84 9.31 -5.36
N TYR A 36 -6.01 9.81 -5.77
CA TYR A 36 -7.14 10.19 -4.91
C TYR A 36 -8.45 10.14 -5.73
N ASP A 37 -9.58 10.50 -5.13
CA ASP A 37 -10.93 10.50 -5.75
C ASP A 37 -11.40 9.13 -6.27
N TYR A 38 -10.78 8.04 -5.80
CA TYR A 38 -11.18 6.68 -6.10
C TYR A 38 -12.25 6.17 -5.13
N LEU A 39 -12.93 5.09 -5.49
CA LEU A 39 -13.86 4.42 -4.58
C LEU A 39 -13.14 3.88 -3.33
N HIS A 40 -13.41 4.52 -2.20
CA HIS A 40 -12.85 4.21 -0.89
C HIS A 40 -13.40 2.90 -0.31
N MET A 41 -12.83 2.52 0.84
CA MET A 41 -13.29 1.38 1.63
C MET A 41 -14.75 1.44 2.06
N ASP A 42 -15.38 2.62 2.06
CA ASP A 42 -16.82 2.79 2.31
C ASP A 42 -17.69 1.99 1.32
N PHE A 43 -17.15 1.65 0.15
CA PHE A 43 -17.79 0.79 -0.86
C PHE A 43 -17.27 -0.66 -0.84
N GLY A 44 -16.48 -1.05 0.16
CA GLY A 44 -15.86 -2.36 0.26
C GLY A 44 -14.71 -2.61 -0.72
N ARG A 45 -14.18 -1.54 -1.33
CA ARG A 45 -13.17 -1.59 -2.38
C ARG A 45 -11.85 -0.99 -1.89
N PRO A 46 -10.93 -1.80 -1.33
CA PRO A 46 -9.65 -1.27 -0.90
C PRO A 46 -8.78 -0.84 -2.08
N THR A 47 -8.13 0.30 -1.90
CA THR A 47 -6.93 0.68 -2.62
C THR A 47 -5.73 0.41 -1.72
N LEU A 48 -4.74 -0.32 -2.23
CA LEU A 48 -3.54 -0.68 -1.49
C LEU A 48 -2.31 -0.14 -2.22
N LEU A 49 -1.47 0.61 -1.51
CA LEU A 49 -0.16 1.01 -2.01
C LEU A 49 0.90 0.14 -1.35
N VAL A 50 1.56 -0.71 -2.13
CA VAL A 50 2.66 -1.56 -1.69
C VAL A 50 3.97 -0.90 -2.11
N VAL A 51 4.82 -0.53 -1.15
CA VAL A 51 6.13 0.07 -1.43
C VAL A 51 7.23 -0.88 -0.96
N VAL A 52 7.95 -1.48 -1.92
CA VAL A 52 9.10 -2.34 -1.63
C VAL A 52 10.34 -1.46 -1.42
N ALA A 53 10.99 -1.57 -0.26
CA ALA A 53 12.10 -0.72 0.14
C ALA A 53 13.27 -0.75 -0.87
N LYS A 54 13.52 -1.92 -1.47
CA LYS A 54 14.52 -2.13 -2.53
C LYS A 54 13.88 -2.69 -3.80
N GLY A 55 12.76 -2.10 -4.21
CA GLY A 55 12.02 -2.58 -5.38
C GLY A 55 11.01 -1.57 -5.88
N GLU A 56 9.95 -2.08 -6.48
CA GLU A 56 8.86 -1.32 -7.07
C GLU A 56 7.85 -0.80 -6.04
N SER A 57 7.13 0.28 -6.40
CA SER A 57 5.85 0.64 -5.80
C SER A 57 4.69 0.13 -6.67
N VAL A 58 3.75 -0.56 -6.06
CA VAL A 58 2.60 -1.18 -6.74
C VAL A 58 1.31 -0.65 -6.14
N LEU A 59 0.44 -0.10 -6.98
CA LEU A 59 -0.91 0.29 -6.60
C LEU A 59 -1.89 -0.81 -6.97
N ILE A 60 -2.56 -1.40 -5.99
CA ILE A 60 -3.68 -2.33 -6.21
C ILE A 60 -4.97 -1.54 -6.08
N THR A 61 -5.77 -1.47 -7.15
CA THR A 61 -7.00 -0.65 -7.21
C THR A 61 -8.09 -1.32 -8.07
N PRO A 62 -9.38 -1.05 -7.86
CA PRO A 62 -10.44 -1.60 -8.72
C PRO A 62 -10.27 -1.22 -10.20
N THR A 63 -10.67 -2.12 -11.09
CA THR A 63 -10.59 -1.92 -12.55
C THR A 63 -11.44 -0.74 -13.02
N MET A 64 -12.54 -0.44 -12.34
CA MET A 64 -13.36 0.73 -12.68
C MET A 64 -12.64 2.06 -12.47
N GLU A 65 -11.57 2.08 -11.67
CA GLU A 65 -10.73 3.26 -11.43
C GLU A 65 -9.51 3.31 -12.35
N LYS A 66 -9.41 2.40 -13.33
CA LYS A 66 -8.23 2.25 -14.18
C LYS A 66 -7.78 3.56 -14.83
N ASP A 67 -8.69 4.26 -15.50
CA ASP A 67 -8.34 5.47 -16.25
C ASP A 67 -7.85 6.59 -15.31
N LEU A 68 -8.42 6.69 -14.10
CA LEU A 68 -7.98 7.63 -13.08
C LEU A 68 -6.61 7.24 -12.51
N ALA A 69 -6.41 5.96 -12.21
CA ALA A 69 -5.16 5.44 -11.69
C ALA A 69 -4.02 5.62 -12.70
N GLU A 70 -4.22 5.27 -13.97
CA GLU A 70 -3.20 5.41 -15.02
C GLU A 70 -2.87 6.88 -15.33
N SER A 71 -3.82 7.81 -15.15
CA SER A 71 -3.59 9.23 -15.40
C SER A 71 -2.98 9.99 -14.22
N SER A 72 -3.22 9.53 -12.98
CA SER A 72 -2.92 10.30 -11.77
C SER A 72 -1.89 9.64 -10.85
N ALA A 73 -1.87 8.31 -10.76
CA ALA A 73 -1.02 7.59 -9.83
C ALA A 73 0.44 7.57 -10.31
N VAL A 74 1.34 8.02 -9.43
CA VAL A 74 2.78 8.00 -9.63
C VAL A 74 3.35 6.78 -8.90
N VAL A 75 3.31 5.63 -9.57
CA VAL A 75 3.81 4.34 -9.09
C VAL A 75 4.55 3.59 -10.21
N ASP A 76 5.35 2.59 -9.84
CA ASP A 76 6.07 1.77 -10.82
C ASP A 76 5.12 0.81 -11.56
N ARG A 77 4.08 0.31 -10.86
CA ARG A 77 3.09 -0.63 -11.42
C ARG A 77 1.69 -0.43 -10.85
N ILE A 78 0.67 -0.69 -11.67
CA ILE A 78 -0.74 -0.75 -11.26
C ILE A 78 -1.24 -2.19 -11.44
N GLU A 79 -1.85 -2.75 -10.40
CA GLU A 79 -2.52 -4.04 -10.38
C GLU A 79 -4.03 -3.83 -10.23
N LEU A 80 -4.79 -4.24 -11.23
CA LEU A 80 -6.24 -4.04 -11.26
C LEU A 80 -6.97 -5.27 -10.77
N TRP A 81 -8.07 -5.08 -10.06
CA TRP A 81 -8.95 -6.18 -9.63
C TRP A 81 -10.43 -5.87 -9.92
N ASN A 82 -11.31 -6.88 -9.91
CA ASN A 82 -12.75 -6.73 -10.18
C ASN A 82 -13.57 -7.44 -9.09
N ASP A 83 -14.73 -6.91 -8.72
CA ASP A 83 -15.60 -7.56 -7.73
C ASP A 83 -16.08 -8.91 -8.25
N GLY A 84 -16.09 -9.91 -7.37
CA GLY A 84 -16.60 -11.25 -7.70
C GLY A 84 -15.77 -12.01 -8.74
N MET A 85 -14.60 -11.49 -9.12
CA MET A 85 -13.66 -12.14 -10.05
C MET A 85 -12.35 -12.47 -9.33
N GLY A 86 -11.89 -13.71 -9.51
CA GLY A 86 -10.65 -14.18 -8.87
C GLY A 86 -10.73 -14.07 -7.35
N ASN A 87 -9.62 -13.64 -6.74
CA ASN A 87 -9.58 -13.33 -5.31
C ASN A 87 -9.61 -11.81 -5.04
N GLU A 88 -10.04 -11.00 -6.00
CA GLU A 88 -10.06 -9.53 -5.91
C GLU A 88 -8.65 -8.97 -5.61
N TRP A 89 -8.55 -7.88 -4.84
CA TRP A 89 -7.28 -7.32 -4.37
C TRP A 89 -6.38 -8.32 -3.61
N ARG A 90 -6.96 -9.42 -3.10
CA ARG A 90 -6.23 -10.47 -2.36
C ARG A 90 -5.44 -11.39 -3.30
N GLU A 91 -5.66 -11.30 -4.60
CA GLU A 91 -4.95 -12.13 -5.57
C GLU A 91 -3.48 -11.69 -5.74
N ALA A 92 -3.26 -10.38 -5.91
CA ALA A 92 -1.92 -9.82 -6.11
C ALA A 92 -1.11 -9.71 -4.81
N LEU A 93 -1.79 -9.43 -3.69
CA LEU A 93 -1.14 -9.05 -2.44
C LEU A 93 -0.14 -10.10 -1.87
N PRO A 94 -0.46 -11.40 -1.80
CA PRO A 94 0.47 -12.40 -1.24
C PRO A 94 1.80 -12.48 -2.00
N GLY A 95 1.76 -12.36 -3.33
CA GLY A 95 2.97 -12.38 -4.16
C GLY A 95 3.88 -11.20 -3.90
N LEU A 96 3.30 -10.02 -3.65
CA LEU A 96 4.05 -8.81 -3.31
C LEU A 96 4.65 -8.86 -1.91
N LEU A 97 3.90 -9.37 -0.93
CA LEU A 97 4.35 -9.46 0.47
C LEU A 97 5.39 -10.55 0.70
N GLY A 98 5.36 -11.61 -0.11
CA GLY A 98 6.25 -12.75 0.01
C GLY A 98 6.20 -13.45 1.38
N THR A 99 7.15 -14.34 1.62
CA THR A 99 7.16 -15.22 2.80
C THR A 99 8.11 -14.76 3.91
N THR A 100 9.07 -13.90 3.61
CA THR A 100 10.15 -13.50 4.54
C THR A 100 10.19 -12.02 4.87
N ALA A 101 9.52 -11.17 4.08
CA ALA A 101 9.60 -9.73 4.23
C ALA A 101 9.04 -9.27 5.58
N ARG A 102 9.72 -8.30 6.21
CA ARG A 102 9.20 -7.51 7.32
C ARG A 102 8.30 -6.40 6.78
N ILE A 103 7.06 -6.35 7.26
CA ILE A 103 5.99 -5.55 6.67
C ILE A 103 5.57 -4.46 7.66
N GLY A 104 5.70 -3.22 7.20
CA GLY A 104 5.18 -2.03 7.86
C GLY A 104 3.74 -1.76 7.44
N ILE A 105 2.85 -1.53 8.40
CA ILE A 105 1.48 -1.08 8.18
C ILE A 105 1.20 0.12 9.08
N GLU A 106 0.14 0.88 8.80
CA GLU A 106 -0.39 1.93 9.67
C GLU A 106 -1.51 1.31 10.54
N PRO A 107 -1.23 0.77 11.75
CA PRO A 107 -2.11 -0.21 12.39
C PRO A 107 -3.51 0.30 12.68
N ASP A 108 -3.61 1.58 13.05
CA ASP A 108 -4.86 2.24 13.42
C ASP A 108 -5.60 2.85 12.22
N LEU A 109 -4.92 3.01 11.08
CA LEU A 109 -5.49 3.53 9.84
C LEU A 109 -5.79 2.41 8.83
N THR A 110 -5.29 1.19 9.07
CA THR A 110 -5.54 0.04 8.20
C THR A 110 -7.00 -0.41 8.32
N PRO A 111 -7.77 -0.47 7.21
CA PRO A 111 -9.15 -0.93 7.25
C PRO A 111 -9.28 -2.34 7.85
N PRO A 112 -10.28 -2.62 8.72
CA PRO A 112 -10.38 -3.91 9.43
C PRO A 112 -10.40 -5.13 8.51
N ALA A 113 -11.05 -5.04 7.35
CA ALA A 113 -11.09 -6.14 6.37
C ALA A 113 -9.71 -6.44 5.77
N VAL A 114 -8.92 -5.40 5.48
CA VAL A 114 -7.55 -5.55 4.99
C VAL A 114 -6.67 -6.11 6.10
N ARG A 115 -6.76 -5.54 7.31
CA ARG A 115 -5.99 -6.01 8.47
C ARG A 115 -6.26 -7.47 8.79
N ALA A 116 -7.53 -7.89 8.77
CA ALA A 116 -7.92 -9.28 9.00
C ALA A 116 -7.29 -10.22 7.97
N TYR A 117 -7.32 -9.87 6.69
CA TYR A 117 -6.70 -10.71 5.65
C TYR A 117 -5.18 -10.76 5.76
N VAL A 118 -4.51 -9.63 5.97
CA VAL A 118 -3.06 -9.58 6.14
C VAL A 118 -2.64 -10.44 7.34
N ASN A 119 -3.37 -10.40 8.45
CA ASN A 119 -3.17 -11.27 9.62
C ASN A 119 -3.28 -12.78 9.31
N LEU A 120 -3.99 -13.18 8.25
CA LEU A 120 -4.06 -14.59 7.83
C LEU A 120 -2.84 -15.02 7.02
N ILE A 121 -2.22 -14.11 6.26
CA ILE A 121 -1.14 -14.45 5.31
C ILE A 121 0.25 -14.01 5.78
N VAL A 122 0.35 -13.15 6.80
CA VAL A 122 1.60 -12.66 7.38
C VAL A 122 1.67 -12.98 8.87
N ASP A 123 2.75 -13.66 9.27
CA ASP A 123 3.06 -13.97 10.66
C ASP A 123 3.19 -12.68 11.50
N SER A 124 2.66 -12.70 12.73
CA SER A 124 2.62 -11.51 13.58
C SER A 124 4.00 -10.94 13.94
N LYS A 125 5.05 -11.75 13.90
CA LYS A 125 6.44 -11.33 14.14
C LYS A 125 7.02 -10.53 12.96
N ARG A 126 6.39 -10.59 11.79
CA ARG A 126 6.78 -9.83 10.60
C ARG A 126 6.15 -8.43 10.58
N TYR A 127 5.25 -8.10 11.51
CA TYR A 127 4.64 -6.78 11.60
C TYR A 127 5.55 -5.74 12.23
N CYS A 128 5.43 -4.52 11.73
CA CYS A 128 5.83 -3.32 12.44
C CYS A 128 4.88 -2.16 12.11
N ASP A 129 4.84 -1.21 13.03
CA ASP A 129 4.14 0.05 12.81
C ASP A 129 5.03 1.00 11.98
N VAL A 130 4.54 1.40 10.80
CA VAL A 130 5.22 2.36 9.91
C VAL A 130 4.75 3.80 10.11
N THR A 131 3.68 4.01 10.90
CA THR A 131 3.07 5.32 11.15
C THR A 131 4.07 6.36 11.63
N PRO A 132 5.04 6.07 12.54
CA PRO A 132 6.02 7.06 12.96
C PRO A 132 6.90 7.58 11.82
N ILE A 133 7.27 6.71 10.87
CA ILE A 133 8.07 7.09 9.70
C ILE A 133 7.25 8.00 8.78
N ILE A 134 6.01 7.60 8.48
CA ILE A 134 5.12 8.36 7.60
C ILE A 134 4.79 9.72 8.22
N SER A 135 4.51 9.76 9.53
CA SER A 135 4.15 10.99 10.24
C SER A 135 5.31 12.00 10.22
N ASP A 136 6.54 11.54 10.49
CA ASP A 136 7.74 12.38 10.40
C ASP A 136 7.93 12.99 9.00
N MET A 137 7.69 12.20 7.95
CA MET A 137 7.76 12.68 6.56
C MET A 137 6.66 13.70 6.22
N ARG A 138 5.49 13.63 6.86
CA ARG A 138 4.36 14.54 6.62
C ARG A 138 4.44 15.86 7.40
N MET A 139 5.31 15.97 8.42
CA MET A 139 5.49 17.18 9.22
C MET A 139 6.35 18.27 8.56
N ILE A 140 6.74 18.09 7.30
CA ILE A 140 7.66 18.97 6.53
C ILE A 140 6.89 19.89 5.59
#